data_AF-A0A351XN21-F1
#
_entry.id   AF-A0A351XN21-F1
#
_cell.length_a   1.000
_cell.length_b   1.000
_cell.length_c   1.000
_cell.angle_alpha   90.00
_cell.angle_beta   90.00
_cell.angle_gamma   90.00
#
_symmetry.space_group_name_H-M   'P 1'
#
loop_
_entity.id
_entity.type
_entity.pdbx_description
1 polymer ?
#
loop_
_entity_poly.entity_id
_entity_poly.type
_entity_poly.pdbx_seq_one_letter_code
_entity_poly.pdbx_strand_id
1 'polypeptide(L)'
;MYIKIDGAEVADFMGKRIILFGASSTGVKALEEFERVNAKIVGFCDNNHAKRGTKLAGYQIYIPNDIKAMTESDASLSIMITSTYEKEIAEQLKEMDIKNVYIVHMGVLHDKMPFESFSNKILNHETANQKMADMICSDNPFFVGRIGSTELETICNYKYFTKRIDNSGIPYTNNITDMLCNWCGFFPADHNLMDKFCVLYLNKIKEADLLWCMWQSKFEDKLYHDCCPDTELTLYDETGYPVYDSTPWTSALAGKRVLVIHPFEESIKENYKQKDKLFANKEFLPDFELVTLKAVQTLADNKEVPYANWFEALAAMKRQMENIDFDIALIGAGAYGFPLGAYAKELGKQAFHIGGMLQLYFGIRGKYYDQFGYHNENWTRPLEDEKPKGYVKVEAGRYW
;
A
#
# COMPACT_ATOMS: atom_id res chain seq x y z
N MET A 1 16.07 6.54 -0.84
CA MET A 1 16.02 7.64 0.14
C MET A 1 14.55 7.90 0.42
N TYR A 2 14.17 8.17 1.66
CA TYR A 2 12.74 8.32 2.01
C TYR A 2 12.13 9.64 1.55
N ILE A 3 12.97 10.56 1.06
CA ILE A 3 12.56 11.86 0.56
C ILE A 3 12.87 12.03 -0.93
N LYS A 4 11.94 12.68 -1.64
CA LYS A 4 12.13 13.27 -2.97
C LYS A 4 12.04 14.79 -2.81
N ILE A 5 12.94 15.53 -3.46
CA ILE A 5 12.96 17.00 -3.38
C ILE A 5 12.61 17.56 -4.76
N ASP A 6 11.72 18.53 -4.82
CA ASP A 6 11.36 19.13 -6.11
C ASP A 6 12.55 19.92 -6.69
N GLY A 7 12.99 19.50 -7.88
CA GLY A 7 14.07 20.15 -8.62
C GLY A 7 15.48 19.96 -8.03
N ALA A 8 15.66 19.04 -7.08
CA ALA A 8 16.96 18.75 -6.48
C ALA A 8 17.06 17.28 -6.00
N GLU A 9 18.28 16.80 -5.81
CA GLU A 9 18.55 15.57 -5.07
C GLU A 9 18.99 15.89 -3.65
N VAL A 10 18.73 15.01 -2.68
CA VAL A 10 19.19 15.23 -1.30
C VAL A 10 20.72 15.39 -1.23
N ALA A 11 21.46 14.73 -2.13
CA ALA A 11 22.92 14.86 -2.26
C ALA A 11 23.37 16.30 -2.58
N ASP A 12 22.53 17.11 -3.24
CA ASP A 12 22.81 18.52 -3.55
C ASP A 12 22.92 19.38 -2.29
N PHE A 13 22.49 18.87 -1.13
CA PHE A 13 22.52 19.56 0.15
C PHE A 13 23.69 19.16 1.04
N MET A 14 24.63 18.35 0.54
CA MET A 14 25.87 18.02 1.26
C MET A 14 26.61 19.29 1.69
N GLY A 15 26.87 19.42 3.00
CA GLY A 15 27.54 20.57 3.60
C GLY A 15 26.75 21.88 3.60
N LYS A 16 25.58 21.95 2.94
CA LYS A 16 24.70 23.13 2.92
C LYS A 16 23.95 23.29 4.23
N ARG A 17 23.68 24.54 4.60
CA ARG A 17 22.86 24.86 5.78
C ARG A 17 21.39 24.74 5.44
N ILE A 18 20.66 23.96 6.23
CA ILE A 18 19.24 23.72 5.99
C ILE A 18 18.38 23.96 7.23
N ILE A 19 17.14 24.36 7.00
CA ILE A 19 16.07 24.39 8.00
C ILE A 19 14.92 23.52 7.52
N LEU A 20 14.41 22.69 8.41
CA LEU A 20 13.27 21.80 8.13
C LEU A 20 11.98 22.50 8.57
N PHE A 21 11.20 23.00 7.62
CA PHE A 21 9.92 23.65 7.87
C PHE A 21 8.82 22.60 8.02
N GLY A 22 8.51 22.30 9.27
CA GLY A 22 7.55 21.28 9.71
C GLY A 22 8.10 20.56 10.94
N ALA A 23 7.99 21.16 12.12
CA ALA A 23 8.49 20.57 13.38
C ALA A 23 7.56 19.46 13.89
N SER A 24 7.55 18.34 13.18
CA SER A 24 6.76 17.14 13.44
C SER A 24 7.61 15.89 13.23
N SER A 25 7.00 14.72 13.40
CA SER A 25 7.62 13.44 13.06
C SER A 25 8.03 13.34 11.59
N THR A 26 7.33 14.02 10.67
CA THR A 26 7.72 14.13 9.25
C THR A 26 9.04 14.88 9.11
N GLY A 27 9.19 16.02 9.78
CA GLY A 27 10.45 16.76 9.81
C GLY A 27 11.60 15.93 10.41
N VAL A 28 11.35 15.16 11.47
CA VAL A 28 12.38 14.29 12.07
C VAL A 28 12.83 13.19 11.11
N LYS A 29 11.95 12.68 10.26
CA LYS A 29 12.37 11.71 9.24
C LYS A 29 13.18 12.36 8.12
N ALA A 30 12.82 13.56 7.69
CA ALA A 30 13.60 14.31 6.72
C ALA A 30 15.00 14.65 7.27
N LEU A 31 15.09 14.99 8.56
CA LEU A 31 16.34 15.22 9.27
C LEU A 31 17.34 14.07 9.05
N GLU A 32 16.92 12.81 9.25
CA GLU A 32 17.80 11.65 9.08
C GLU A 32 18.37 11.53 7.66
N GLU A 33 17.56 11.82 6.63
CA GLU A 33 18.00 11.74 5.24
C GLU A 33 19.01 12.84 4.90
N PHE A 34 18.84 14.04 5.45
CA PHE A 34 19.79 15.14 5.29
C PHE A 34 21.06 14.97 6.12
N GLU A 35 20.99 14.36 7.31
CA GLU A 35 22.16 14.00 8.10
C GLU A 35 23.03 12.96 7.38
N ARG A 36 22.43 11.97 6.70
CA ARG A 36 23.17 10.94 5.94
C ARG A 36 24.04 11.52 4.83
N VAL A 37 23.64 12.64 4.24
CA VAL A 37 24.43 13.37 3.23
C VAL A 37 25.31 14.46 3.84
N ASN A 38 25.46 14.50 5.17
CA ASN A 38 26.22 15.53 5.89
C ASN A 38 25.73 16.97 5.62
N ALA A 39 24.42 17.19 5.49
CA ALA A 39 23.87 18.55 5.50
C ALA A 39 24.02 19.19 6.89
N LYS A 40 24.19 20.51 6.94
CA LYS A 40 24.31 21.28 8.19
C LYS A 40 22.92 21.71 8.68
N ILE A 41 22.34 20.90 9.55
CA ILE A 41 21.02 21.16 10.13
C ILE A 41 21.10 22.37 11.08
N VAL A 42 20.41 23.46 10.74
CA VAL A 42 20.32 24.67 11.57
C VAL A 42 19.20 24.54 12.61
N GLY A 43 18.07 23.96 12.20
CA GLY A 43 16.98 23.62 13.09
C GLY A 43 15.66 23.39 12.36
N PHE A 44 14.57 23.43 13.11
CA PHE A 44 13.21 23.29 12.58
C PHE A 44 12.52 24.65 12.50
N CYS A 45 11.53 24.77 11.63
CA CYS A 45 10.58 25.88 11.60
C CYS A 45 9.16 25.36 11.71
N ASP A 46 8.30 26.07 12.43
CA ASP A 46 6.87 25.74 12.55
C ASP A 46 6.04 27.02 12.70
N ASN A 47 4.84 27.04 12.10
CA ASN A 47 3.90 28.16 12.24
C ASN A 47 3.28 28.23 13.63
N ASN A 48 3.34 27.15 14.42
CA ASN A 48 2.89 27.14 15.80
C ASN A 48 3.88 27.91 16.71
N HIS A 49 3.53 29.16 17.04
CA HIS A 49 4.31 30.01 17.92
C HIS A 49 4.61 29.42 19.30
N ALA A 50 3.78 28.51 19.82
CA ALA A 50 4.02 27.84 21.10
C ALA A 50 5.25 26.91 21.05
N LYS A 51 5.67 26.47 19.86
CA LYS A 51 6.88 25.65 19.68
C LYS A 51 8.16 26.48 19.63
N ARG A 52 8.09 27.80 19.40
CA ARG A 52 9.27 28.66 19.24
C ARG A 52 10.21 28.54 20.44
N GLY A 53 11.49 28.30 20.20
CA GLY A 53 12.51 28.18 21.24
C GLY A 53 12.55 26.83 21.96
N THR A 54 11.56 25.96 21.76
CA THR A 54 11.63 24.56 22.20
C THR A 54 12.56 23.76 21.28
N LYS A 55 12.79 22.48 21.61
CA LYS A 55 13.64 21.59 20.82
C LYS A 55 12.89 20.37 20.31
N LEU A 56 13.22 19.93 19.09
CA LEU A 56 12.81 18.67 18.49
C LEU A 56 14.06 17.96 17.96
N ALA A 57 14.24 16.68 18.32
CA ALA A 57 15.45 15.91 17.99
C ALA A 57 16.78 16.64 18.34
N GLY A 58 16.79 17.41 19.43
CA GLY A 58 17.95 18.19 19.88
C GLY A 58 18.13 19.55 19.20
N TYR A 59 17.40 19.83 18.11
CA TYR A 59 17.45 21.08 17.35
C TYR A 59 16.40 22.08 17.79
N GLN A 60 16.73 23.37 17.76
CA GLN A 60 15.80 24.44 18.11
C GLN A 60 14.70 24.59 17.06
N ILE A 61 13.49 24.95 17.51
CA ILE A 61 12.36 25.28 16.64
C ILE A 61 12.23 26.81 16.56
N TYR A 62 12.20 27.30 15.33
CA TYR A 62 12.03 28.69 14.95
C TYR A 62 10.63 28.96 14.40
N ILE A 63 10.27 30.24 14.28
CA ILE A 63 9.07 30.68 13.55
C ILE A 63 9.48 31.34 12.22
N PRO A 64 8.56 31.53 11.25
CA PRO A 64 8.90 32.09 9.94
C PRO A 64 9.67 33.41 9.99
N ASN A 65 9.36 34.30 10.93
CA ASN A 65 10.06 35.59 11.08
C ASN A 65 11.52 35.42 11.52
N ASP A 66 11.82 34.42 12.35
CA ASP A 66 13.21 34.08 12.69
C ASP A 66 13.95 33.61 11.43
N ILE A 67 13.28 32.80 10.61
CA ILE A 67 13.84 32.31 9.34
C ILE A 67 14.10 33.46 8.36
N LYS A 68 13.19 34.42 8.25
CA LYS A 68 13.39 35.60 7.40
C LYS A 68 14.68 36.34 7.78
N ALA A 69 14.85 36.67 9.06
CA ALA A 69 16.06 37.34 9.55
C ALA A 69 17.34 36.50 9.30
N MET A 70 17.25 35.17 9.42
CA MET A 70 18.37 34.29 9.09
C MET A 70 18.69 34.30 7.59
N THR A 71 17.69 34.30 6.71
CA THR A 71 17.89 34.33 5.25
C THR A 71 18.41 35.67 4.74
N GLU A 72 18.12 36.77 5.45
CA GLU A 72 18.70 38.09 5.17
C GLU A 72 20.19 38.16 5.51
N SER A 73 20.61 37.44 6.55
CA SER A 73 22.03 37.36 6.97
C SER A 73 22.80 36.24 6.26
N ASP A 74 22.12 35.19 5.80
CA ASP A 74 22.69 34.08 5.05
C ASP A 74 21.76 33.68 3.90
N ALA A 75 21.99 34.27 2.73
CA ALA A 75 21.24 33.97 1.53
C ALA A 75 21.51 32.56 0.96
N SER A 76 22.43 31.78 1.54
CA SER A 76 22.69 30.38 1.15
C SER A 76 21.85 29.36 1.93
N LEU A 77 21.17 29.82 3.00
CA LEU A 77 20.31 28.99 3.83
C LEU A 77 19.15 28.44 2.99
N SER A 78 18.97 27.11 3.03
CA SER A 78 17.92 26.42 2.29
C SER A 78 16.80 25.98 3.22
N ILE A 79 15.55 26.23 2.84
CA ILE A 79 14.35 25.89 3.61
C ILE A 79 13.69 24.67 2.98
N MET A 80 13.67 23.57 3.71
CA MET A 80 13.08 22.30 3.29
C MET A 80 11.67 22.21 3.87
N ILE A 81 10.63 22.35 3.05
CA ILE A 81 9.26 22.19 3.50
C ILE A 81 8.97 20.71 3.67
N THR A 82 8.78 20.28 4.92
CA THR A 82 8.52 18.90 5.34
C THR A 82 7.15 18.80 6.01
N SER A 83 6.11 19.22 5.28
CA SER A 83 4.75 19.41 5.81
C SER A 83 3.71 19.07 4.74
N THR A 84 2.55 18.56 5.16
CA THR A 84 1.40 18.34 4.27
C THR A 84 0.75 19.65 3.79
N TYR A 85 1.06 20.78 4.42
CA TYR A 85 0.62 22.12 4.03
C TYR A 85 1.66 22.81 3.13
N GLU A 86 2.28 22.05 2.24
CA GLU A 86 3.43 22.50 1.45
C GLU A 86 3.12 23.71 0.57
N LYS A 87 1.89 23.78 0.02
CA LYS A 87 1.47 24.87 -0.86
C LYS A 87 1.32 26.18 -0.10
N GLU A 88 0.61 26.13 1.03
CA GLU A 88 0.39 27.30 1.89
C GLU A 88 1.70 27.82 2.48
N ILE A 89 2.59 26.91 2.90
CA ILE A 89 3.92 27.28 3.42
C ILE A 89 4.80 27.85 2.30
N ALA A 90 4.78 27.27 1.10
CA ALA A 90 5.55 27.77 -0.03
C ALA A 90 5.08 29.18 -0.44
N GLU A 91 3.77 29.43 -0.47
CA GLU A 91 3.19 30.76 -0.71
C GLU A 91 3.60 31.75 0.38
N GLN A 92 3.48 31.37 1.66
CA GLN A 92 3.91 32.19 2.79
C GLN A 92 5.40 32.59 2.67
N LEU A 93 6.29 31.63 2.43
CA LEU A 93 7.72 31.89 2.31
C LEU A 93 8.04 32.77 1.09
N LYS A 94 7.29 32.60 -0.01
CA LYS A 94 7.40 33.45 -1.20
C LYS A 94 6.98 34.89 -0.93
N GLU A 95 5.88 35.12 -0.22
CA GLU A 95 5.43 36.46 0.20
C GLU A 95 6.44 37.14 1.13
N MET A 96 7.15 36.35 1.93
CA MET A 96 8.25 36.80 2.77
C MET A 96 9.56 37.05 1.98
N ASP A 97 9.57 36.92 0.65
CA ASP A 97 10.77 37.02 -0.20
C ASP A 97 11.90 36.09 0.25
N ILE A 98 11.56 34.86 0.62
CA ILE A 98 12.51 33.77 0.91
C ILE A 98 12.62 32.90 -0.35
N LYS A 99 13.83 32.77 -0.88
CA LYS A 99 14.04 32.25 -2.26
C LYS A 99 14.47 30.78 -2.32
N ASN A 100 15.34 30.33 -1.41
CA ASN A 100 15.88 28.96 -1.42
C ASN A 100 14.92 28.00 -0.71
N VAL A 101 13.75 27.81 -1.28
CA VAL A 101 12.68 26.97 -0.70
C VAL A 101 12.51 25.73 -1.56
N TYR A 102 12.50 24.57 -0.92
CA TYR A 102 12.38 23.27 -1.56
C TYR A 102 11.26 22.49 -0.90
N ILE A 103 10.41 21.86 -1.71
CA ILE A 103 9.36 20.97 -1.21
C ILE A 103 9.94 19.56 -1.10
N VAL A 104 9.78 18.95 0.06
CA VAL A 104 10.29 17.62 0.37
C VAL A 104 9.13 16.65 0.48
N HIS A 105 8.94 15.86 -0.58
CA HIS A 105 7.96 14.78 -0.64
C HIS A 105 8.45 13.58 0.17
N MET A 106 7.61 13.08 1.07
CA MET A 106 7.93 11.96 1.95
C MET A 106 7.00 10.80 1.68
N GLY A 107 7.54 9.59 1.62
CA GLY A 107 6.74 8.38 1.45
C GLY A 107 7.47 7.34 0.62
N VAL A 108 7.17 6.07 0.88
CA VAL A 108 7.87 4.96 0.22
C VAL A 108 7.59 4.92 -1.27
N LEU A 109 6.47 5.45 -1.75
CA LEU A 109 6.06 5.30 -3.15
C LEU A 109 6.69 6.31 -4.11
N HIS A 110 7.38 7.35 -3.61
CA HIS A 110 7.89 8.45 -4.43
C HIS A 110 9.26 8.18 -5.04
N ASP A 111 10.11 7.36 -4.41
CA ASP A 111 11.44 7.00 -4.89
C ASP A 111 11.37 5.69 -5.69
N LYS A 112 10.98 5.82 -6.97
CA LYS A 112 10.84 4.70 -7.89
C LYS A 112 12.17 4.29 -8.53
N MET A 113 12.24 3.04 -8.99
CA MET A 113 13.35 2.51 -9.79
C MET A 113 12.82 1.63 -10.94
N PRO A 114 13.60 1.43 -12.02
CA PRO A 114 13.26 0.47 -13.06
C PRO A 114 13.04 -0.91 -12.44
N PHE A 115 11.98 -1.62 -12.87
CA PHE A 115 11.64 -2.91 -12.27
C PHE A 115 12.76 -3.93 -12.47
N GLU A 116 13.44 -3.87 -13.62
CA GLU A 116 14.59 -4.71 -13.99
C GLU A 116 15.80 -4.54 -13.05
N SER A 117 15.82 -3.47 -12.26
CA SER A 117 16.86 -3.22 -11.25
C SER A 117 16.54 -3.83 -9.88
N PHE A 118 15.38 -4.46 -9.70
CA PHE A 118 15.04 -5.12 -8.43
C PHE A 118 16.02 -6.26 -8.16
N SER A 119 16.30 -6.47 -6.87
CA SER A 119 17.29 -7.43 -6.38
C SER A 119 16.86 -8.89 -6.49
N ASN A 120 15.56 -9.15 -6.41
CA ASN A 120 14.96 -10.47 -6.59
C ASN A 120 15.00 -10.91 -8.07
N LYS A 121 14.84 -12.22 -8.31
CA LYS A 121 14.66 -12.74 -9.68
C LYS A 121 13.33 -12.26 -10.26
N ILE A 122 13.39 -11.65 -11.45
CA ILE A 122 12.22 -11.11 -12.16
C ILE A 122 11.76 -12.07 -13.25
N LEU A 123 10.44 -12.25 -13.35
CA LEU A 123 9.76 -12.94 -14.43
C LEU A 123 9.04 -11.93 -15.30
N ASN A 124 9.26 -12.02 -16.61
CA ASN A 124 8.47 -11.27 -17.59
C ASN A 124 7.02 -11.81 -17.66
N HIS A 125 6.15 -11.04 -18.31
CA HIS A 125 4.73 -11.35 -18.48
C HIS A 125 4.43 -12.80 -18.89
N GLU A 126 5.01 -13.27 -20.00
CA GLU A 126 4.73 -14.62 -20.54
C GLU A 126 5.19 -15.73 -19.59
N THR A 127 6.39 -15.60 -19.03
CA THR A 127 6.95 -16.60 -18.10
C THR A 127 6.14 -16.63 -16.80
N ALA A 128 5.74 -15.48 -16.29
CA ALA A 128 4.92 -15.38 -15.08
C ALA A 128 3.51 -15.96 -15.30
N ASN A 129 2.88 -15.64 -16.44
CA ASN A 129 1.58 -16.21 -16.82
C ASN A 129 1.64 -17.74 -16.87
N GLN A 130 2.63 -18.30 -17.59
CA GLN A 130 2.80 -19.75 -17.66
C GLN A 130 3.08 -20.37 -16.28
N LYS A 131 3.97 -19.76 -15.49
CA LYS A 131 4.30 -20.26 -14.15
C LYS A 131 3.06 -20.30 -13.24
N MET A 132 2.23 -19.25 -13.24
CA MET A 132 1.00 -19.22 -12.45
C MET A 132 0.01 -20.30 -12.91
N ALA A 133 -0.13 -20.52 -14.21
CA ALA A 133 -0.96 -21.61 -14.75
C ALA A 133 -0.44 -22.99 -14.28
N ASP A 134 0.87 -23.23 -14.38
CA ASP A 134 1.52 -24.48 -13.95
C ASP A 134 1.34 -24.71 -12.45
N MET A 135 1.47 -23.66 -11.63
CA MET A 135 1.28 -23.72 -10.19
C MET A 135 -0.15 -24.15 -9.84
N ILE A 136 -1.17 -23.60 -10.51
CA ILE A 136 -2.58 -23.99 -10.33
C ILE A 136 -2.78 -25.47 -10.68
N CYS A 137 -2.21 -25.93 -11.79
CA CYS A 137 -2.30 -27.32 -12.24
C CYS A 137 -1.54 -28.31 -11.35
N SER A 138 -0.55 -27.85 -10.57
CA SER A 138 0.32 -28.74 -9.79
C SER A 138 -0.33 -29.37 -8.56
N ASP A 139 -1.51 -28.90 -8.15
CA ASP A 139 -2.21 -29.22 -6.90
C ASP A 139 -1.40 -29.01 -5.60
N ASN A 140 -0.17 -28.50 -5.70
CA ASN A 140 0.65 -28.16 -4.54
C ASN A 140 0.16 -26.83 -3.93
N PRO A 141 0.20 -26.68 -2.59
CA PRO A 141 -0.11 -25.43 -1.92
C PRO A 141 0.86 -24.33 -2.37
N PHE A 142 0.32 -23.16 -2.73
CA PHE A 142 1.12 -21.99 -3.05
C PHE A 142 0.41 -20.69 -2.67
N PHE A 143 1.16 -19.61 -2.61
CA PHE A 143 0.63 -18.28 -2.42
C PHE A 143 1.31 -17.25 -3.35
N VAL A 144 0.50 -16.60 -4.18
CA VAL A 144 0.89 -15.42 -4.97
C VAL A 144 0.30 -14.17 -4.30
N GLY A 145 1.17 -13.22 -3.93
CA GLY A 145 0.79 -12.07 -3.09
C GLY A 145 1.18 -10.71 -3.66
N ARG A 146 0.54 -9.64 -3.14
CA ARG A 146 0.95 -8.24 -3.34
C ARG A 146 0.79 -7.42 -2.07
N ILE A 147 1.75 -6.55 -1.79
CA ILE A 147 1.67 -5.59 -0.68
C ILE A 147 1.04 -4.29 -1.21
N GLY A 148 0.02 -3.79 -0.53
CA GLY A 148 -0.61 -2.53 -0.91
C GLY A 148 0.21 -1.31 -0.49
N SER A 149 -0.17 -0.14 -0.99
CA SER A 149 0.55 1.12 -0.79
C SER A 149 0.65 1.48 0.69
N THR A 150 -0.48 1.45 1.38
CA THR A 150 -0.57 1.76 2.81
C THR A 150 0.11 0.69 3.66
N GLU A 151 -0.01 -0.59 3.29
CA GLU A 151 0.68 -1.67 3.98
C GLU A 151 2.20 -1.52 3.85
N LEU A 152 2.71 -1.25 2.64
CA LEU A 152 4.13 -1.00 2.40
C LEU A 152 4.61 0.22 3.20
N GLU A 153 3.88 1.32 3.15
CA GLU A 153 4.21 2.54 3.90
C GLU A 153 4.26 2.28 5.40
N THR A 154 3.29 1.54 5.95
CA THR A 154 3.25 1.19 7.38
C THR A 154 4.41 0.29 7.77
N ILE A 155 4.69 -0.76 7.00
CA ILE A 155 5.77 -1.72 7.25
C ILE A 155 7.14 -1.04 7.18
N CYS A 156 7.37 -0.20 6.16
CA CYS A 156 8.63 0.53 6.03
C CYS A 156 8.78 1.58 7.14
N ASN A 157 7.70 2.21 7.60
CA ASN A 157 7.73 3.03 8.81
C ASN A 157 8.19 2.23 10.01
N TYR A 158 7.52 1.11 10.30
CA TYR A 158 7.85 0.23 11.42
C TYR A 158 9.32 -0.24 11.39
N LYS A 159 9.78 -0.72 10.23
CA LYS A 159 11.07 -1.39 10.07
C LYS A 159 12.25 -0.43 9.84
N TYR A 160 12.10 0.57 9.00
CA TYR A 160 13.23 1.38 8.50
C TYR A 160 13.27 2.81 9.04
N PHE A 161 12.12 3.45 9.25
CA PHE A 161 12.08 4.88 9.62
C PHE A 161 11.93 5.09 11.11
N THR A 162 10.82 4.64 11.69
CA THR A 162 10.63 4.76 13.14
C THR A 162 11.45 3.72 13.88
N LYS A 163 11.88 2.63 13.23
CA LYS A 163 12.62 1.50 13.84
C LYS A 163 11.93 0.98 15.10
N ARG A 164 10.60 0.95 15.09
CA ARG A 164 9.79 0.40 16.18
C ARG A 164 10.04 -1.10 16.35
N ILE A 165 10.48 -1.78 15.29
CA ILE A 165 10.99 -3.15 15.36
C ILE A 165 12.13 -3.32 16.37
N ASP A 166 12.94 -2.27 16.58
CA ASP A 166 14.05 -2.23 17.53
C ASP A 166 13.68 -1.52 18.84
N ASN A 167 12.38 -1.38 19.14
CA ASN A 167 11.85 -0.70 20.33
C ASN A 167 12.31 0.77 20.49
N SER A 168 12.46 1.50 19.38
CA SER A 168 12.90 2.92 19.39
C SER A 168 12.05 3.89 20.21
N GLY A 169 10.80 3.53 20.52
CA GLY A 169 9.82 4.40 21.18
C GLY A 169 9.22 5.50 20.30
N ILE A 170 9.66 5.64 19.04
CA ILE A 170 9.15 6.67 18.11
C ILE A 170 7.72 6.28 17.66
N PRO A 171 6.69 7.12 17.88
CA PRO A 171 5.32 6.80 17.47
C PRO A 171 5.15 6.87 15.95
N TYR A 172 4.14 6.17 15.42
CA TYR A 172 3.66 6.44 14.06
C TYR A 172 3.14 7.88 13.98
N THR A 173 3.22 8.46 12.78
CA THR A 173 2.60 9.76 12.52
C THR A 173 1.09 9.57 12.36
N ASN A 174 0.29 10.60 12.67
CA ASN A 174 -1.16 10.53 12.47
C ASN A 174 -1.51 10.13 11.03
N ASN A 175 -0.75 10.62 10.04
CA ASN A 175 -0.97 10.24 8.64
C ASN A 175 -0.84 8.73 8.41
N ILE A 176 0.19 8.07 8.95
CA ILE A 176 0.35 6.61 8.81
C ILE A 176 -0.79 5.86 9.51
N THR A 177 -1.11 6.28 10.74
CA THR A 177 -2.18 5.67 11.53
C THR A 177 -3.54 5.83 10.82
N ASP A 178 -3.84 7.03 10.31
CA ASP A 178 -5.08 7.35 9.61
C ASP A 178 -5.18 6.63 8.27
N MET A 179 -4.10 6.54 7.49
CA MET A 179 -4.08 5.76 6.25
C MET A 179 -4.43 4.30 6.53
N LEU A 180 -3.74 3.67 7.50
CA LEU A 180 -3.97 2.27 7.83
C LEU A 180 -5.40 2.03 8.36
N CYS A 181 -5.91 2.92 9.22
CA CYS A 181 -7.23 2.74 9.84
C CYS A 181 -8.40 3.10 8.92
N ASN A 182 -8.28 4.18 8.13
CA ASN A 182 -9.38 4.70 7.32
C ASN A 182 -9.39 4.10 5.91
N TRP A 183 -8.24 3.79 5.31
CA TRP A 183 -8.16 3.31 3.92
C TRP A 183 -7.97 1.79 3.81
N CYS A 184 -7.34 1.16 4.81
CA CYS A 184 -7.08 -0.28 4.80
C CYS A 184 -7.94 -1.08 5.79
N GLY A 185 -8.69 -0.39 6.66
CA GLY A 185 -9.66 -1.01 7.57
C GLY A 185 -9.02 -1.60 8.81
N PHE A 186 -7.82 -1.16 9.19
CA PHE A 186 -7.27 -1.51 10.49
C PHE A 186 -8.04 -0.83 11.62
N PHE A 187 -8.19 -1.50 12.75
CA PHE A 187 -8.83 -0.94 13.94
C PHE A 187 -8.50 -1.75 15.20
N PRO A 188 -8.55 -1.12 16.39
CA PRO A 188 -8.55 0.33 16.60
C PRO A 188 -7.22 0.98 16.19
N ALA A 189 -7.18 2.33 16.20
CA ALA A 189 -5.96 3.11 16.00
C ALA A 189 -5.03 2.99 17.21
N ASP A 190 -4.39 1.83 17.37
CA ASP A 190 -3.49 1.49 18.46
C ASP A 190 -2.10 1.11 17.91
N HIS A 191 -1.07 1.83 18.34
CA HIS A 191 0.28 1.64 17.80
C HIS A 191 0.89 0.26 18.15
N ASN A 192 0.52 -0.35 19.29
CA ASN A 192 0.99 -1.69 19.64
C ASN A 192 0.32 -2.75 18.75
N LEU A 193 -0.96 -2.56 18.41
CA LEU A 193 -1.62 -3.42 17.43
C LEU A 193 -1.05 -3.21 16.02
N MET A 194 -0.69 -1.98 15.64
CA MET A 194 0.00 -1.71 14.37
C MET A 194 1.38 -2.39 14.31
N ASP A 195 2.13 -2.41 15.41
CA ASP A 195 3.39 -3.15 15.48
C ASP A 195 3.16 -4.65 15.26
N LYS A 196 2.13 -5.23 15.91
CA LYS A 196 1.72 -6.62 15.66
C LYS A 196 1.33 -6.86 14.19
N PHE A 197 0.72 -5.87 13.54
CA PHE A 197 0.31 -5.96 12.14
C PHE A 197 1.55 -6.03 11.24
N CYS A 198 2.53 -5.16 11.48
CA CYS A 198 3.79 -5.20 10.75
C CYS A 198 4.57 -6.49 10.99
N VAL A 199 4.62 -6.98 12.23
CA VAL A 199 5.23 -8.29 12.54
C VAL A 199 4.54 -9.42 11.79
N LEU A 200 3.20 -9.45 11.77
CA LEU A 200 2.45 -10.44 11.01
C LEU A 200 2.82 -10.40 9.52
N TYR A 201 2.81 -9.22 8.90
CA TYR A 201 3.16 -9.07 7.49
C TYR A 201 4.61 -9.48 7.17
N LEU A 202 5.57 -9.04 7.98
CA LEU A 202 6.99 -9.39 7.82
C LEU A 202 7.26 -10.89 7.97
N ASN A 203 6.42 -11.60 8.73
CA ASN A 203 6.48 -13.05 8.81
C ASN A 203 5.81 -13.71 7.60
N LYS A 204 4.59 -13.28 7.27
CA LYS A 204 3.78 -13.88 6.20
C LYS A 204 4.34 -13.65 4.80
N ILE A 205 5.08 -12.57 4.57
CA ILE A 205 5.71 -12.30 3.26
C ILE A 205 6.65 -13.42 2.82
N LYS A 206 7.27 -14.12 3.78
CA LYS A 206 8.20 -15.23 3.54
C LYS A 206 7.52 -16.49 3.01
N GLU A 207 6.20 -16.54 3.09
CA GLU A 207 5.40 -17.70 2.67
C GLU A 207 4.99 -17.60 1.19
N ALA A 208 5.19 -16.45 0.55
CA ALA A 208 4.86 -16.23 -0.86
C ALA A 208 5.82 -16.97 -1.80
N ASP A 209 5.26 -17.66 -2.79
CA ASP A 209 6.01 -18.35 -3.86
C ASP A 209 6.27 -17.45 -5.07
N LEU A 210 5.43 -16.43 -5.24
CA LEU A 210 5.57 -15.36 -6.24
C LEU A 210 4.99 -14.07 -5.64
N LEU A 211 5.68 -12.95 -5.85
CA LEU A 211 5.16 -11.63 -5.46
C LEU A 211 4.91 -10.76 -6.68
N TRP A 212 3.73 -10.16 -6.70
CA TRP A 212 3.38 -9.09 -7.61
C TRP A 212 3.95 -7.77 -7.09
N CYS A 213 4.88 -7.21 -7.87
CA CYS A 213 5.41 -5.87 -7.64
C CYS A 213 4.43 -4.83 -8.19
N MET A 214 4.03 -3.88 -7.35
CA MET A 214 3.00 -2.90 -7.69
C MET A 214 3.54 -1.47 -7.83
N TRP A 215 4.52 -1.11 -7.01
CA TRP A 215 4.86 0.28 -6.78
C TRP A 215 6.16 0.67 -7.48
N GLN A 216 7.01 -0.33 -7.76
CA GLN A 216 8.35 -0.17 -8.32
C GLN A 216 9.19 0.81 -7.48
N SER A 217 8.95 0.78 -6.17
CA SER A 217 9.62 1.62 -5.19
C SER A 217 10.94 0.98 -4.75
N LYS A 218 11.97 1.80 -4.50
CA LYS A 218 13.21 1.32 -3.85
C LYS A 218 12.96 0.71 -2.48
N PHE A 219 11.89 1.09 -1.79
CA PHE A 219 11.51 0.49 -0.51
C PHE A 219 10.73 -0.81 -0.65
N GLU A 220 10.00 -0.99 -1.77
CA GLU A 220 9.42 -2.28 -2.13
C GLU A 220 10.54 -3.28 -2.42
N ASP A 221 11.52 -2.91 -3.27
CA ASP A 221 12.74 -3.70 -3.52
C ASP A 221 13.49 -4.01 -2.22
N LYS A 222 13.79 -2.99 -1.40
CA LYS A 222 14.46 -3.18 -0.11
C LYS A 222 13.69 -4.10 0.82
N LEU A 223 12.35 -4.01 0.86
CA LEU A 223 11.55 -4.88 1.71
C LEU A 223 11.65 -6.34 1.25
N TYR A 224 11.52 -6.60 -0.05
CA TYR A 224 11.63 -7.93 -0.61
C TYR A 224 13.04 -8.50 -0.45
N HIS A 225 14.08 -7.71 -0.71
CA HIS A 225 15.47 -8.08 -0.45
C HIS A 225 15.70 -8.50 1.02
N ASP A 226 15.23 -7.69 1.97
CA ASP A 226 15.50 -7.90 3.39
C ASP A 226 14.66 -9.05 3.99
N CYS A 227 13.55 -9.47 3.35
CA CYS A 227 12.60 -10.42 3.95
C CYS A 227 12.47 -11.73 3.18
N CYS A 228 12.56 -11.69 1.85
CA CYS A 228 12.29 -12.81 0.96
C CYS A 228 13.11 -12.66 -0.35
N PRO A 229 14.47 -12.64 -0.27
CA PRO A 229 15.34 -12.36 -1.42
C PRO A 229 15.25 -13.42 -2.53
N ASP A 230 14.85 -14.64 -2.20
CA ASP A 230 14.74 -15.75 -3.14
C ASP A 230 13.35 -15.87 -3.80
N THR A 231 12.38 -15.07 -3.37
CA THR A 231 11.03 -15.07 -3.97
C THR A 231 11.07 -14.38 -5.33
N GLU A 232 10.49 -15.01 -6.34
CA GLU A 232 10.40 -14.44 -7.69
C GLU A 232 9.39 -13.29 -7.73
N LEU A 233 9.63 -12.31 -8.60
CA LEU A 233 8.78 -11.14 -8.78
C LEU A 233 8.24 -11.06 -10.21
N THR A 234 7.05 -10.49 -10.37
CA THR A 234 6.53 -10.05 -11.67
C THR A 234 5.66 -8.80 -11.50
N LEU A 235 5.43 -8.04 -12.59
CA LEU A 235 4.63 -6.82 -12.52
C LEU A 235 3.15 -7.15 -12.37
N TYR A 236 2.52 -6.52 -11.38
CA TYR A 236 1.10 -6.65 -11.11
C TYR A 236 0.23 -6.14 -12.27
N ASP A 237 0.62 -5.01 -12.88
CA ASP A 237 -0.15 -4.38 -13.98
C ASP A 237 -0.11 -5.21 -15.27
N GLU A 238 0.90 -6.06 -15.45
CA GLU A 238 1.01 -6.94 -16.62
C GLU A 238 0.24 -8.25 -16.39
N THR A 239 0.38 -8.85 -15.22
CA THR A 239 -0.03 -10.26 -15.00
C THR A 239 -1.20 -10.44 -14.03
N GLY A 240 -1.58 -9.38 -13.30
CA GLY A 240 -2.65 -9.43 -12.29
C GLY A 240 -4.06 -9.31 -12.85
N TYR A 241 -4.22 -8.99 -14.15
CA TYR A 241 -5.50 -8.97 -14.87
C TYR A 241 -5.27 -9.32 -16.36
N PRO A 242 -4.94 -10.59 -16.66
CA PRO A 242 -4.51 -11.04 -17.98
C PRO A 242 -5.66 -11.18 -18.99
N VAL A 243 -6.64 -10.26 -19.00
CA VAL A 243 -7.87 -10.37 -19.81
C VAL A 243 -7.59 -10.38 -21.33
N TYR A 244 -6.44 -9.84 -21.74
CA TYR A 244 -6.03 -9.73 -23.14
C TYR A 244 -5.06 -10.85 -23.59
N ASP A 245 -4.62 -11.71 -22.68
CA ASP A 245 -3.79 -12.85 -23.04
C ASP A 245 -4.62 -13.86 -23.81
N SER A 246 -4.04 -14.51 -24.82
CA SER A 246 -4.74 -15.56 -25.56
C SER A 246 -5.14 -16.71 -24.65
N THR A 247 -4.23 -17.10 -23.75
CA THR A 247 -4.43 -18.14 -22.73
C THR A 247 -3.93 -17.60 -21.38
N PRO A 248 -4.80 -16.91 -20.62
CA PRO A 248 -4.43 -16.35 -19.33
C PRO A 248 -4.26 -17.46 -18.29
N TRP A 249 -3.45 -17.22 -17.25
CA TRP A 249 -3.28 -18.17 -16.13
C TRP A 249 -4.61 -18.52 -15.45
N THR A 250 -5.59 -17.61 -15.50
CA THR A 250 -6.93 -17.83 -14.96
C THR A 250 -7.68 -18.96 -15.65
N SER A 251 -7.32 -19.32 -16.89
CA SER A 251 -7.88 -20.47 -17.60
C SER A 251 -7.62 -21.79 -16.86
N ALA A 252 -6.52 -21.90 -16.10
CA ALA A 252 -6.18 -23.07 -15.29
C ALA A 252 -7.12 -23.27 -14.08
N LEU A 253 -7.98 -22.30 -13.76
CA LEU A 253 -9.01 -22.43 -12.72
C LEU A 253 -10.14 -23.37 -13.14
N ALA A 254 -10.22 -23.77 -14.42
CA ALA A 254 -11.27 -24.62 -14.94
C ALA A 254 -11.46 -25.90 -14.10
N GLY A 255 -12.70 -26.13 -13.65
CA GLY A 255 -13.09 -27.30 -12.86
C GLY A 255 -12.62 -27.28 -11.39
N LYS A 256 -11.90 -26.25 -10.93
CA LYS A 256 -11.49 -26.13 -9.52
C LYS A 256 -12.65 -25.64 -8.64
N ARG A 257 -12.51 -25.83 -7.32
CA ARG A 257 -13.34 -25.19 -6.31
C ARG A 257 -12.66 -23.91 -5.86
N VAL A 258 -13.19 -22.77 -6.32
CA VAL A 258 -12.58 -21.47 -6.16
C VAL A 258 -13.29 -20.70 -5.06
N LEU A 259 -12.60 -20.48 -3.94
CA LEU A 259 -13.06 -19.62 -2.85
C LEU A 259 -12.75 -18.16 -3.18
N VAL A 260 -13.77 -17.34 -3.39
CA VAL A 260 -13.61 -15.90 -3.61
C VAL A 260 -13.88 -15.15 -2.31
N ILE A 261 -12.85 -14.51 -1.76
CA ILE A 261 -12.95 -13.71 -0.52
C ILE A 261 -12.97 -12.23 -0.90
N HIS A 262 -14.15 -11.61 -0.83
CA HIS A 262 -14.38 -10.24 -1.31
C HIS A 262 -15.55 -9.57 -0.56
N PRO A 263 -15.59 -8.23 -0.40
CA PRO A 263 -16.75 -7.55 0.18
C PRO A 263 -18.00 -7.59 -0.73
N PHE A 264 -17.81 -7.70 -2.04
CA PHE A 264 -18.88 -7.70 -3.06
C PHE A 264 -19.41 -9.11 -3.37
N GLU A 265 -19.66 -9.89 -2.31
CA GLU A 265 -20.04 -11.29 -2.40
C GLU A 265 -21.26 -11.54 -3.31
N GLU A 266 -22.33 -10.77 -3.15
CA GLU A 266 -23.58 -10.98 -3.87
C GLU A 266 -23.45 -10.53 -5.32
N SER A 267 -22.76 -9.42 -5.58
CA SER A 267 -22.43 -9.00 -6.96
C SER A 267 -21.61 -10.06 -7.70
N ILE A 268 -20.65 -10.71 -7.03
CA ILE A 268 -19.84 -11.79 -7.60
C ILE A 268 -20.72 -12.99 -7.96
N LYS A 269 -21.59 -13.42 -7.05
CA LYS A 269 -22.53 -14.53 -7.29
C LYS A 269 -23.46 -14.23 -8.47
N GLU A 270 -24.02 -13.03 -8.56
CA GLU A 270 -24.95 -12.67 -9.63
C GLU A 270 -24.25 -12.58 -11.00
N ASN A 271 -23.08 -11.92 -11.07
CA ASN A 271 -22.39 -11.78 -12.35
C ASN A 271 -21.78 -13.10 -12.84
N TYR A 272 -21.36 -14.00 -11.95
CA TYR A 272 -20.83 -15.29 -12.33
C TYR A 272 -21.87 -16.16 -13.09
N LYS A 273 -23.17 -16.03 -12.77
CA LYS A 273 -24.27 -16.70 -13.50
C LYS A 273 -24.36 -16.30 -14.98
N GLN A 274 -23.77 -15.16 -15.34
CA GLN A 274 -23.74 -14.64 -16.71
C GLN A 274 -22.31 -14.41 -17.23
N LYS A 275 -21.32 -15.12 -16.68
CA LYS A 275 -19.89 -14.97 -16.99
C LYS A 275 -19.58 -14.97 -18.49
N ASP A 276 -20.32 -15.75 -19.27
CA ASP A 276 -20.12 -15.88 -20.72
C ASP A 276 -20.46 -14.60 -21.49
N LYS A 277 -21.03 -13.58 -20.83
CA LYS A 277 -21.30 -12.26 -21.41
C LYS A 277 -20.32 -11.18 -20.95
N LEU A 278 -19.48 -11.46 -19.96
CA LEU A 278 -18.64 -10.43 -19.32
C LEU A 278 -17.40 -10.10 -20.16
N PHE A 279 -16.80 -11.10 -20.82
CA PHE A 279 -15.52 -10.95 -21.52
C PHE A 279 -15.57 -11.42 -22.97
N ALA A 280 -14.76 -10.77 -23.81
CA ALA A 280 -14.51 -11.24 -25.17
C ALA A 280 -13.69 -12.53 -25.15
N ASN A 281 -12.62 -12.57 -24.34
CA ASN A 281 -11.86 -13.78 -24.09
C ASN A 281 -12.63 -14.70 -23.13
N LYS A 282 -13.08 -15.87 -23.63
CA LYS A 282 -13.82 -16.87 -22.84
C LYS A 282 -12.92 -17.70 -21.92
N GLU A 283 -11.61 -17.74 -22.19
CA GLU A 283 -10.65 -18.46 -21.35
C GLU A 283 -10.32 -17.69 -20.06
N PHE A 284 -10.60 -16.38 -20.00
CA PHE A 284 -10.28 -15.55 -18.84
C PHE A 284 -11.08 -15.91 -17.59
N LEU A 285 -12.37 -16.21 -17.72
CA LEU A 285 -13.23 -16.65 -16.62
C LEU A 285 -13.85 -18.02 -16.96
N PRO A 286 -13.10 -19.12 -16.78
CA PRO A 286 -13.55 -20.46 -17.15
C PRO A 286 -14.66 -20.96 -16.22
N ASP A 287 -15.25 -22.11 -16.54
CA ASP A 287 -16.17 -22.82 -15.65
C ASP A 287 -15.43 -23.40 -14.44
N PHE A 288 -15.79 -22.98 -13.23
CA PHE A 288 -15.34 -23.53 -11.96
C PHE A 288 -16.46 -23.53 -10.90
N GLU A 289 -16.30 -24.28 -9.82
CA GLU A 289 -17.22 -24.24 -8.68
C GLU A 289 -16.92 -22.99 -7.84
N LEU A 290 -17.81 -22.01 -7.89
CA LEU A 290 -17.69 -20.77 -7.13
C LEU A 290 -18.18 -20.97 -5.69
N VAL A 291 -17.27 -20.76 -4.73
CA VAL A 291 -17.59 -20.61 -3.31
C VAL A 291 -17.22 -19.19 -2.89
N THR A 292 -17.98 -18.56 -2.02
CA THR A 292 -17.71 -17.19 -1.58
C THR A 292 -17.59 -17.08 -0.08
N LEU A 293 -16.81 -16.08 0.35
CA LEU A 293 -16.74 -15.64 1.73
C LEU A 293 -16.74 -14.11 1.75
N LYS A 294 -17.74 -13.51 2.41
CA LYS A 294 -17.77 -12.05 2.58
C LYS A 294 -16.61 -11.57 3.43
N ALA A 295 -15.73 -10.79 2.83
CA ALA A 295 -14.63 -10.17 3.56
C ALA A 295 -15.17 -9.15 4.57
N VAL A 296 -14.64 -9.17 5.80
CA VAL A 296 -14.95 -8.14 6.80
C VAL A 296 -14.53 -6.78 6.27
N GLN A 297 -15.45 -5.82 6.26
CA GLN A 297 -15.19 -4.47 5.77
C GLN A 297 -15.22 -3.49 6.93
N THR A 298 -14.08 -2.87 7.21
CA THR A 298 -13.91 -1.90 8.30
C THR A 298 -13.30 -0.58 7.83
N LEU A 299 -13.39 -0.32 6.53
CA LEU A 299 -12.92 0.89 5.87
C LEU A 299 -13.76 2.11 6.28
N ALA A 300 -13.16 3.29 6.24
CA ALA A 300 -13.80 4.58 6.50
C ALA A 300 -14.69 4.56 7.76
N ASP A 301 -15.99 4.87 7.61
CA ASP A 301 -16.92 4.99 8.72
C ASP A 301 -17.60 3.66 9.08
N ASN A 302 -17.23 2.56 8.41
CA ASN A 302 -17.84 1.24 8.58
C ASN A 302 -17.24 0.49 9.78
N LYS A 303 -17.34 1.05 10.98
CA LYS A 303 -16.70 0.49 12.19
C LYS A 303 -17.61 -0.41 13.03
N GLU A 304 -18.89 -0.51 12.69
CA GLU A 304 -19.88 -1.34 13.38
C GLU A 304 -19.72 -2.81 12.97
N VAL A 305 -18.71 -3.49 13.55
CA VAL A 305 -18.44 -4.91 13.36
C VAL A 305 -18.40 -5.65 14.70
N PRO A 306 -18.72 -6.95 14.75
CA PRO A 306 -18.77 -7.72 16.00
C PRO A 306 -17.38 -8.16 16.52
N TYR A 307 -16.34 -7.38 16.23
CA TYR A 307 -14.94 -7.69 16.56
C TYR A 307 -14.34 -6.54 17.35
N ALA A 308 -13.56 -6.84 18.40
CA ALA A 308 -12.93 -5.80 19.20
C ALA A 308 -11.74 -5.14 18.47
N ASN A 309 -11.11 -5.86 17.55
CA ASN A 309 -9.97 -5.39 16.78
C ASN A 309 -9.82 -6.16 15.46
N TRP A 310 -8.93 -5.68 14.61
CA TRP A 310 -8.60 -6.24 13.30
C TRP A 310 -8.12 -7.70 13.37
N PHE A 311 -7.37 -8.10 14.40
CA PHE A 311 -6.89 -9.49 14.52
C PHE A 311 -8.02 -10.48 14.83
N GLU A 312 -9.02 -10.07 15.61
CA GLU A 312 -10.21 -10.91 15.85
C GLU A 312 -11.02 -11.12 14.57
N ALA A 313 -11.18 -10.06 13.76
CA ALA A 313 -11.81 -10.15 12.45
C ALA A 313 -11.03 -11.08 11.51
N LEU A 314 -9.70 -10.95 11.46
CA LEU A 314 -8.83 -11.86 10.70
C LEU A 314 -9.01 -13.31 11.18
N ALA A 315 -8.95 -13.56 12.48
CA ALA A 315 -9.10 -14.90 13.05
C ALA A 315 -10.47 -15.51 12.76
N ALA A 316 -11.53 -14.71 12.72
CA ALA A 316 -12.87 -15.18 12.35
C ALA A 316 -12.93 -15.61 10.88
N MET A 317 -12.37 -14.83 9.95
CA MET A 317 -12.29 -15.21 8.53
C MET A 317 -11.42 -16.46 8.33
N LYS A 318 -10.31 -16.59 9.06
CA LYS A 318 -9.49 -17.82 9.06
C LYS A 318 -10.29 -19.05 9.47
N ARG A 319 -11.04 -18.99 10.58
CA ARG A 319 -11.93 -20.08 11.01
C ARG A 319 -13.02 -20.39 9.99
N GLN A 320 -13.55 -19.38 9.29
CA GLN A 320 -14.52 -19.62 8.22
C GLN A 320 -13.88 -20.40 7.07
N MET A 321 -12.65 -20.04 6.66
CA MET A 321 -11.89 -20.78 5.63
C MET A 321 -11.66 -22.25 6.01
N GLU A 322 -11.35 -22.56 7.27
CA GLU A 322 -11.16 -23.96 7.75
C GLU A 322 -12.39 -24.85 7.51
N ASN A 323 -13.59 -24.26 7.45
CA ASN A 323 -14.85 -24.97 7.30
C ASN A 323 -15.38 -24.96 5.85
N ILE A 324 -14.64 -24.38 4.91
CA ILE A 324 -14.99 -24.34 3.50
C ILE A 324 -14.05 -25.29 2.76
N ASP A 325 -14.61 -26.17 1.93
CA ASP A 325 -13.80 -27.01 1.05
C ASP A 325 -13.55 -26.27 -0.27
N PHE A 326 -12.30 -25.92 -0.53
CA PHE A 326 -11.86 -25.22 -1.73
C PHE A 326 -10.47 -25.72 -2.15
N ASP A 327 -10.12 -25.57 -3.42
CA ASP A 327 -8.80 -25.92 -3.93
C ASP A 327 -7.89 -24.68 -3.98
N ILE A 328 -8.48 -23.55 -4.36
CA ILE A 328 -7.78 -22.28 -4.52
C ILE A 328 -8.62 -21.09 -4.05
N ALA A 329 -7.98 -20.10 -3.42
CA ALA A 329 -8.62 -18.85 -3.01
C ALA A 329 -8.20 -17.67 -3.90
N LEU A 330 -9.17 -16.87 -4.36
CA LEU A 330 -8.96 -15.56 -4.99
C LEU A 330 -9.39 -14.47 -4.00
N ILE A 331 -8.48 -13.58 -3.63
CA ILE A 331 -8.66 -12.73 -2.44
C ILE A 331 -8.54 -11.25 -2.79
N GLY A 332 -9.59 -10.50 -2.46
CA GLY A 332 -9.63 -9.04 -2.47
C GLY A 332 -10.29 -8.52 -1.19
N ALA A 333 -9.51 -8.44 -0.12
CA ALA A 333 -10.03 -8.24 1.24
C ALA A 333 -9.28 -7.11 2.00
N GLY A 334 -8.89 -6.04 1.31
CA GLY A 334 -8.10 -4.95 1.90
C GLY A 334 -6.85 -5.47 2.62
N ALA A 335 -6.54 -4.92 3.80
CA ALA A 335 -5.40 -5.36 4.60
C ALA A 335 -5.52 -6.80 5.14
N TYR A 336 -6.69 -7.44 5.09
CA TYR A 336 -6.79 -8.85 5.48
C TYR A 336 -6.22 -9.78 4.41
N GLY A 337 -6.16 -9.31 3.17
CA GLY A 337 -6.01 -10.23 2.06
C GLY A 337 -4.66 -10.95 2.04
N PHE A 338 -3.55 -10.25 2.30
CA PHE A 338 -2.22 -10.87 2.31
C PHE A 338 -2.11 -11.99 3.38
N PRO A 339 -2.46 -11.74 4.67
CA PRO A 339 -2.44 -12.79 5.69
C PRO A 339 -3.49 -13.89 5.49
N LEU A 340 -4.60 -13.63 4.79
CA LEU A 340 -5.55 -14.69 4.38
C LEU A 340 -4.96 -15.58 3.28
N GLY A 341 -4.26 -15.00 2.30
CA GLY A 341 -3.61 -15.77 1.23
C GLY A 341 -2.48 -16.67 1.74
N ALA A 342 -1.62 -16.13 2.61
CA ALA A 342 -0.61 -16.94 3.30
C ALA A 342 -1.25 -18.07 4.12
N TYR A 343 -2.37 -17.78 4.80
CA TYR A 343 -3.08 -18.80 5.58
C TYR A 343 -3.77 -19.87 4.73
N ALA A 344 -4.26 -19.56 3.53
CA ALA A 344 -4.74 -20.58 2.61
C ALA A 344 -3.63 -21.60 2.29
N LYS A 345 -2.40 -21.14 2.07
CA LYS A 345 -1.24 -22.02 1.89
C LYS A 345 -0.94 -22.85 3.14
N GLU A 346 -1.04 -22.27 4.35
CA GLU A 346 -0.92 -23.01 5.62
C GLU A 346 -1.97 -24.15 5.75
N LEU A 347 -3.18 -23.95 5.20
CA LEU A 347 -4.23 -24.98 5.13
C LEU A 347 -3.97 -26.05 4.06
N GLY A 348 -2.86 -25.97 3.33
CA GLY A 348 -2.56 -26.86 2.22
C GLY A 348 -3.34 -26.53 0.95
N LYS A 349 -3.80 -25.29 0.80
CA LYS A 349 -4.56 -24.81 -0.38
C LYS A 349 -3.72 -23.83 -1.21
N GLN A 350 -4.24 -23.47 -2.38
CA GLN A 350 -3.62 -22.47 -3.25
C GLN A 350 -4.25 -21.09 -3.00
N ALA A 351 -3.53 -20.00 -3.25
CA ALA A 351 -4.11 -18.66 -3.16
C ALA A 351 -3.45 -17.60 -4.03
N PHE A 352 -4.30 -16.69 -4.51
CA PHE A 352 -3.92 -15.41 -5.11
C PHE A 352 -4.51 -14.26 -4.29
N HIS A 353 -3.66 -13.40 -3.73
CA HIS A 353 -4.08 -12.08 -3.26
C HIS A 353 -4.02 -11.08 -4.41
N ILE A 354 -5.15 -10.89 -5.07
CA ILE A 354 -5.30 -9.95 -6.19
C ILE A 354 -5.58 -8.54 -5.65
N GLY A 355 -6.33 -8.40 -4.56
CA GLY A 355 -6.74 -7.09 -4.05
C GLY A 355 -7.91 -6.51 -4.84
N GLY A 356 -8.00 -5.17 -4.94
CA GLY A 356 -9.19 -4.49 -5.48
C GLY A 356 -9.52 -4.83 -6.93
N MET A 357 -8.54 -5.26 -7.74
CA MET A 357 -8.77 -5.63 -9.14
C MET A 357 -9.60 -6.91 -9.31
N LEU A 358 -9.72 -7.72 -8.25
CA LEU A 358 -10.52 -8.94 -8.27
C LEU A 358 -12.00 -8.66 -8.63
N GLN A 359 -12.52 -7.47 -8.32
CA GLN A 359 -13.89 -7.11 -8.73
C GLN A 359 -14.06 -7.16 -10.27
N LEU A 360 -13.02 -6.82 -11.03
CA LEU A 360 -13.07 -6.82 -12.49
C LEU A 360 -13.17 -8.24 -13.06
N TYR A 361 -12.66 -9.25 -12.35
CA TYR A 361 -12.74 -10.65 -12.76
C TYR A 361 -14.19 -11.12 -12.88
N PHE A 362 -15.10 -10.50 -12.14
CA PHE A 362 -16.52 -10.80 -12.15
C PHE A 362 -17.34 -9.69 -12.81
N GLY A 363 -16.73 -8.84 -13.64
CA GLY A 363 -17.44 -7.79 -14.38
C GLY A 363 -18.07 -6.72 -13.50
N ILE A 364 -17.49 -6.46 -12.31
CA ILE A 364 -17.98 -5.45 -11.37
C ILE A 364 -17.16 -4.16 -11.53
N ARG A 365 -17.82 -3.10 -11.97
CA ARG A 365 -17.26 -1.78 -12.20
C ARG A 365 -16.91 -1.09 -10.89
N GLY A 366 -15.84 -0.29 -10.92
CA GLY A 366 -15.50 0.67 -9.88
C GLY A 366 -15.08 1.98 -10.54
N LYS A 367 -15.33 3.13 -9.88
CA LYS A 367 -15.10 4.47 -10.43
C LYS A 367 -13.72 4.66 -11.07
N TYR A 368 -12.66 4.07 -10.50
CA TYR A 368 -11.32 4.18 -11.07
C TYR A 368 -11.12 3.36 -12.33
N TYR A 369 -11.82 2.24 -12.46
CA TYR A 369 -11.62 1.33 -13.58
C TYR A 369 -12.41 1.73 -14.82
N ASP A 370 -13.42 2.60 -14.69
CA ASP A 370 -14.22 3.07 -15.84
C ASP A 370 -13.37 3.77 -16.90
N GLN A 371 -12.26 4.39 -16.51
CA GLN A 371 -11.38 5.10 -17.44
C GLN A 371 -10.65 4.17 -18.43
N PHE A 372 -10.57 2.86 -18.14
CA PHE A 372 -9.82 1.89 -18.95
C PHE A 372 -10.68 1.18 -20.01
N GLY A 373 -11.99 1.41 -20.04
CA GLY A 373 -12.86 0.85 -21.10
C GLY A 373 -13.00 -0.68 -21.08
N TYR A 374 -12.78 -1.35 -19.95
CA TYR A 374 -12.91 -2.81 -19.83
C TYR A 374 -14.35 -3.34 -19.99
N HIS A 375 -15.34 -2.49 -19.79
CA HIS A 375 -16.72 -2.89 -19.54
C HIS A 375 -17.56 -2.96 -20.81
N ASN A 376 -18.52 -3.90 -20.81
CA ASN A 376 -19.64 -3.93 -21.76
C ASN A 376 -20.98 -3.72 -21.01
N GLU A 377 -22.10 -3.85 -21.71
CA GLU A 377 -23.45 -3.62 -21.17
C GLU A 377 -23.87 -4.60 -20.06
N ASN A 378 -23.18 -5.73 -19.91
CA ASN A 378 -23.48 -6.77 -18.90
C ASN A 378 -22.72 -6.54 -17.59
N TRP A 379 -21.80 -5.57 -17.55
CA TRP A 379 -21.07 -5.21 -16.34
C TRP A 379 -21.90 -4.35 -15.40
N THR A 380 -21.85 -4.66 -14.11
CA THR A 380 -22.65 -4.01 -13.07
C THR A 380 -21.78 -3.20 -12.11
N ARG A 381 -22.39 -2.34 -11.31
CA ARG A 381 -21.77 -1.75 -10.11
C ARG A 381 -21.99 -2.72 -8.93
N PRO A 382 -21.17 -2.65 -7.87
CA PRO A 382 -21.50 -3.38 -6.64
C PRO A 382 -22.88 -2.97 -6.12
N LEU A 383 -23.56 -3.89 -5.45
CA LEU A 383 -24.88 -3.62 -4.87
C LEU A 383 -24.80 -2.51 -3.82
N GLU A 384 -25.91 -1.82 -3.60
CA GLU A 384 -25.95 -0.67 -2.67
C GLU A 384 -25.62 -1.07 -1.22
N ASP A 385 -26.02 -2.26 -0.78
CA ASP A 385 -25.72 -2.81 0.54
C ASP A 385 -24.27 -3.34 0.67
N GLU A 386 -23.52 -3.38 -0.43
CA GLU A 386 -22.09 -3.68 -0.47
C GLU A 386 -21.22 -2.40 -0.47
N LYS A 387 -21.85 -1.21 -0.42
CA LYS A 387 -21.16 0.07 -0.22
C LYS A 387 -20.98 0.35 1.27
N PRO A 388 -19.74 0.37 1.80
CA PRO A 388 -19.52 0.68 3.21
C PRO A 388 -19.88 2.13 3.51
N LYS A 389 -20.29 2.38 4.74
CA LYS A 389 -20.54 3.75 5.23
C LYS A 389 -19.28 4.60 5.07
N GLY A 390 -19.42 5.75 4.42
CA GLY A 390 -18.32 6.68 4.18
C GLY A 390 -17.35 6.24 3.08
N TYR A 391 -17.72 5.31 2.18
CA TYR A 391 -16.84 4.82 1.10
C TYR A 391 -16.18 5.91 0.26
N VAL A 392 -16.79 7.09 0.13
CA VAL A 392 -16.21 8.26 -0.58
C VAL A 392 -14.90 8.75 0.04
N LYS A 393 -14.68 8.50 1.34
CA LYS A 393 -13.41 8.80 2.03
C LYS A 393 -12.29 7.83 1.63
N VAL A 394 -12.63 6.66 1.09
CA VAL A 394 -11.68 5.68 0.57
C VAL A 394 -11.39 6.02 -0.88
N GLU A 395 -10.31 6.76 -1.11
CA GLU A 395 -9.81 7.06 -2.46
C GLU A 395 -10.91 7.66 -3.39
N ALA A 396 -11.75 8.55 -2.87
CA ALA A 396 -12.86 9.18 -3.59
C ALA A 396 -13.92 8.19 -4.12
N GLY A 397 -14.11 7.07 -3.43
CA GLY A 397 -15.05 6.00 -3.79
C GLY A 397 -14.54 5.12 -4.92
N ARG A 398 -13.22 4.86 -4.96
CA ARG A 398 -12.51 4.25 -6.09
C ARG A 398 -13.11 2.94 -6.62
N TYR A 399 -13.54 2.08 -5.69
CA TYR A 399 -13.97 0.70 -5.97
C TYR A 399 -15.48 0.56 -6.22
N TRP A 400 -16.24 1.62 -5.95
CA TRP A 400 -17.70 1.64 -6.07
C TRP A 400 -18.16 2.42 -7.28
#